data_AF-A0A0D3RJL5-F1
#
_entry.id   AF-A0A0D3RJL5-F1
#
_cell.length_a   1.000
_cell.length_b   1.000
_cell.length_c   1.000
_cell.angle_alpha   90.00
_cell.angle_beta   90.00
_cell.angle_gamma   90.00
#
_symmetry.space_group_name_H-M   'P 1'
#
loop_
_entity.id
_entity.type
_entity.pdbx_description
1 polymer ?
#
loop_
_entity_poly.entity_id
_entity_poly.type
_entity_poly.pdbx_seq_one_letter_code
_entity_poly.pdbx_strand_id
1 'polypeptide(L)'
;MWGGGGFDVGGCEQGVISELVRRAGNGSPVGITATLWRRSPNSANEVAWINTSGDTYDIYINIGQYAYWLIAQYDYTGNANVTLHSTPEYSSVQPGNSTSGQTYTLYNSLMKPTAGDVEALSVNGGRLNGALGIGTDNVLGGSSIVFGDNDTGFKQNGDGILDTFANSQHTVRVAPGEMQVLGAMRTGNAKRMTMTSNNNSLLNAQFHLWGDGGNRPTVIELGDDQGWHLYSQRNPDGGIQFVVNGQVIPGNYGNFDARYLTSGNVYTKGESDNRYVQNIQRGAPVWPGKVDEYGPAEAPAGCFLTQARHDPTTAYGVTFAYRPLQMWVGNGWRTING
;
A
#
# COMPACT_ATOMS: atom_id res chain seq x y z
N MET A 1 -6.72 56.28 -40.01
CA MET A 1 -6.82 55.00 -40.73
C MET A 1 -5.42 54.66 -41.22
N TRP A 2 -4.90 53.49 -40.91
CA TRP A 2 -3.59 53.00 -41.38
C TRP A 2 -3.81 52.09 -42.59
N GLY A 3 -2.97 52.16 -43.60
CA GLY A 3 -3.09 51.35 -44.82
C GLY A 3 -1.71 51.01 -45.40
N GLY A 4 -1.60 49.90 -46.12
CA GLY A 4 -0.37 49.44 -46.73
C GLY A 4 -0.67 48.63 -47.99
N GLY A 5 0.27 48.61 -48.93
CA GLY A 5 0.21 47.79 -50.16
C GLY A 5 1.01 46.50 -49.99
N GLY A 6 0.51 45.39 -50.53
CA GLY A 6 1.14 44.07 -50.49
C GLY A 6 0.73 43.22 -51.69
N PHE A 7 1.46 42.14 -51.95
CA PHE A 7 1.26 41.28 -53.14
C PHE A 7 0.22 40.17 -52.90
N ASP A 8 0.16 39.62 -51.69
CA ASP A 8 -0.69 38.46 -51.39
C ASP A 8 -2.01 38.87 -50.73
N VAL A 9 -3.08 38.89 -51.52
CA VAL A 9 -4.44 39.16 -51.02
C VAL A 9 -4.85 38.05 -50.04
N GLY A 10 -5.29 38.45 -48.83
CA GLY A 10 -5.75 37.54 -47.78
C GLY A 10 -4.74 37.28 -46.66
N GLY A 11 -3.46 37.65 -46.84
CA GLY A 11 -2.44 37.64 -45.78
C GLY A 11 -2.60 38.82 -44.83
N CYS A 12 -3.51 38.72 -43.86
CA CYS A 12 -3.80 39.81 -42.93
C CYS A 12 -2.59 40.17 -42.03
N GLU A 13 -1.60 39.30 -41.93
CA GLU A 13 -0.33 39.49 -41.24
C GLU A 13 0.67 40.40 -41.99
N GLN A 14 0.41 40.74 -43.26
CA GLN A 14 1.28 41.60 -44.07
C GLN A 14 1.06 43.11 -43.83
N GLY A 15 -0.10 43.49 -43.29
CA GLY A 15 -0.40 44.85 -42.84
C GLY A 15 0.32 45.21 -41.55
N VAL A 16 1.64 45.39 -41.62
CA VAL A 16 2.49 45.52 -40.42
C VAL A 16 2.56 46.94 -39.88
N ILE A 17 2.62 47.04 -38.55
CA ILE A 17 2.76 48.32 -37.85
C ILE A 17 3.96 48.24 -36.90
N SER A 18 4.77 49.31 -36.91
CA SER A 18 5.84 49.56 -35.94
C SER A 18 5.71 50.97 -35.40
N GLU A 19 6.17 51.16 -34.17
CA GLU A 19 6.21 52.47 -33.53
C GLU A 19 7.62 52.77 -33.03
N LEU A 20 8.21 53.86 -33.52
CA LEU A 20 9.53 54.33 -33.12
C LEU A 20 9.38 55.49 -32.15
N VAL A 21 9.81 55.30 -30.91
CA VAL A 21 9.81 56.34 -29.87
C VAL A 21 11.24 56.77 -29.58
N ARG A 22 11.47 58.08 -29.57
CA ARG A 22 12.77 58.70 -29.34
C ARG A 22 12.70 59.66 -28.17
N ARG A 23 13.75 59.68 -27.36
CA ARG A 23 13.92 60.62 -26.24
C ARG A 23 15.32 61.20 -26.28
N ALA A 24 15.42 62.52 -26.12
CA ALA A 24 16.69 63.21 -25.89
C ALA A 24 16.99 63.29 -24.37
N GLY A 25 18.26 63.10 -24.01
CA GLY A 25 18.77 63.37 -22.66
C GLY A 25 19.03 64.86 -22.48
N ASN A 26 18.72 65.39 -21.29
CA ASN A 26 18.99 66.80 -20.97
C ASN A 26 20.24 66.91 -20.09
N GLY A 27 21.33 67.47 -20.62
CA GLY A 27 22.52 67.83 -19.84
C GLY A 27 23.63 66.77 -19.78
N SER A 28 23.43 65.66 -19.05
CA SER A 28 24.45 64.61 -18.92
C SER A 28 23.87 63.22 -18.54
N PRO A 29 24.09 62.16 -19.34
CA PRO A 29 24.76 62.20 -20.65
C PRO A 29 23.89 62.91 -21.71
N VAL A 30 24.53 63.67 -22.61
CA VAL A 30 23.91 64.15 -23.85
C VAL A 30 23.73 62.97 -24.81
N GLY A 31 22.62 62.93 -25.54
CA GLY A 31 22.30 61.75 -26.34
C GLY A 31 20.82 61.65 -26.70
N ILE A 32 20.53 60.71 -27.60
CA ILE A 32 19.19 60.17 -27.74
C ILE A 32 19.16 58.70 -27.34
N THR A 33 17.98 58.23 -26.98
CA THR A 33 17.64 56.81 -26.98
C THR A 33 16.53 56.60 -28.00
N ALA A 34 16.63 55.55 -28.80
CA ALA A 34 15.58 55.09 -29.70
C ALA A 34 15.05 53.73 -29.24
N THR A 35 13.73 53.59 -29.23
CA THR A 35 13.03 52.34 -28.94
C THR A 35 12.06 52.03 -30.07
N LEU A 36 12.09 50.80 -30.56
CA LEU A 36 11.21 50.32 -31.61
C LEU A 36 10.22 49.30 -31.04
N TRP A 37 8.93 49.53 -31.25
CA TRP A 37 7.86 48.67 -30.77
C TRP A 37 7.25 47.90 -31.95
N ARG A 38 7.45 46.59 -31.97
CA ARG A 38 6.91 45.66 -32.96
C ARG A 38 5.48 45.31 -32.60
N ARG A 39 4.53 45.51 -33.52
CA ARG A 39 3.10 45.15 -33.32
C ARG A 39 2.64 44.02 -34.25
N SER A 40 3.48 43.62 -35.21
CA SER A 40 3.16 42.59 -36.21
C SER A 40 4.40 41.72 -36.50
N PRO A 41 4.23 40.45 -36.92
CA PRO A 41 5.37 39.53 -37.16
C PRO A 41 6.42 40.08 -38.14
N ASN A 42 5.98 40.68 -39.24
CA ASN A 42 6.85 41.20 -40.30
C ASN A 42 7.15 42.72 -40.19
N SER A 43 6.99 43.30 -38.99
CA SER A 43 7.22 44.72 -38.74
C SER A 43 8.70 45.10 -38.84
N ALA A 44 9.04 46.38 -38.68
CA ALA A 44 10.44 46.78 -38.53
C ALA A 44 11.12 45.98 -37.41
N ASN A 45 12.36 45.56 -37.62
CA ASN A 45 13.06 44.62 -36.75
C ASN A 45 13.91 45.33 -35.69
N GLU A 46 14.64 46.36 -36.08
CA GLU A 46 15.65 47.03 -35.26
C GLU A 46 15.71 48.52 -35.59
N VAL A 47 16.22 49.30 -34.65
CA VAL A 47 16.55 50.70 -34.86
C VAL A 47 17.98 50.96 -34.41
N ALA A 48 18.68 51.83 -35.12
CA ALA A 48 19.98 52.34 -34.74
C ALA A 48 20.06 53.84 -35.02
N TRP A 49 21.01 54.53 -34.40
CA TRP A 49 21.25 55.94 -34.69
C TRP A 49 22.74 56.28 -34.76
N ILE A 50 23.06 57.32 -35.50
CA ILE A 50 24.39 57.93 -35.55
C ILE A 50 24.24 59.39 -35.12
N ASN A 51 25.09 59.85 -34.20
CA ASN A 51 25.24 61.28 -33.96
C ASN A 51 26.03 61.88 -35.12
N THR A 52 25.42 62.76 -35.89
CA THR A 52 26.07 63.39 -37.05
C THR A 52 26.70 64.73 -36.70
N SER A 53 26.12 65.47 -35.76
CA SER A 53 26.69 66.70 -35.18
C SER A 53 25.84 67.24 -34.04
N GLY A 54 26.44 67.58 -32.89
CA GLY A 54 25.72 68.20 -31.76
C GLY A 54 24.54 67.35 -31.31
N ASP A 55 23.32 67.91 -31.33
CA ASP A 55 22.06 67.22 -31.03
C ASP A 55 21.35 66.67 -32.29
N THR A 56 22.06 66.52 -33.40
CA THR A 56 21.55 65.97 -34.67
C THR A 56 21.92 64.51 -34.81
N TYR A 57 20.92 63.69 -35.15
CA TYR A 57 21.07 62.24 -35.26
C TYR A 57 20.37 61.70 -36.49
N ASP A 58 21.07 60.84 -37.22
CA ASP A 58 20.47 60.03 -38.28
C ASP A 58 19.91 58.75 -37.67
N ILE A 59 18.68 58.40 -38.05
CA ILE A 59 17.98 57.21 -37.54
C ILE A 59 17.84 56.19 -38.66
N TYR A 60 18.29 54.98 -38.38
CA TYR A 60 18.23 53.85 -39.28
C TYR A 60 17.25 52.82 -38.72
N ILE A 61 16.36 52.31 -39.58
CA ILE A 61 15.38 51.29 -39.23
C ILE A 61 15.66 50.06 -40.10
N ASN A 62 15.84 48.90 -39.47
CA ASN A 62 15.94 47.63 -40.18
C ASN A 62 14.51 47.16 -40.53
N ILE A 63 14.26 46.92 -41.81
CA ILE A 63 13.02 46.36 -42.32
C ILE A 63 13.33 45.11 -43.16
N GLY A 64 12.36 44.19 -43.26
CA GLY A 64 12.53 42.98 -44.07
C GLY A 64 12.74 43.28 -45.56
N GLN A 65 13.45 42.40 -46.27
CA GLN A 65 13.86 42.55 -47.68
C GLN A 65 12.69 42.78 -48.67
N TYR A 66 11.47 42.38 -48.30
CA TYR A 66 10.27 42.47 -49.16
C TYR A 66 9.32 43.61 -48.77
N ALA A 67 9.80 44.60 -48.00
CA ALA A 67 9.02 45.79 -47.70
C ALA A 67 8.84 46.65 -48.97
N TYR A 68 7.60 46.73 -49.49
CA TYR A 68 7.28 47.46 -50.72
C TYR A 68 7.09 48.97 -50.49
N TRP A 69 6.30 49.34 -49.48
CA TRP A 69 5.97 50.72 -49.17
C TRP A 69 5.96 50.93 -47.66
N LEU A 70 6.60 52.02 -47.21
CA LEU A 70 6.61 52.45 -45.82
C LEU A 70 5.81 53.74 -45.68
N ILE A 71 4.84 53.76 -44.75
CA ILE A 71 4.21 54.99 -44.30
C ILE A 71 4.84 55.38 -42.97
N ALA A 72 5.44 56.57 -42.90
CA ALA A 72 5.96 57.14 -41.67
C ALA A 72 5.09 58.33 -41.25
N GLN A 73 4.58 58.27 -40.03
CA GLN A 73 3.91 59.39 -39.36
C GLN A 73 4.72 59.73 -38.12
N TYR A 74 4.81 61.00 -37.78
CA TYR A 74 5.66 61.48 -36.70
C TYR A 74 5.00 62.65 -35.98
N ASP A 75 5.39 62.83 -34.73
CA ASP A 75 5.09 63.97 -33.89
C ASP A 75 6.33 64.25 -33.03
N TYR A 76 6.45 65.46 -32.47
CA TYR A 76 7.59 65.87 -31.66
C TYR A 76 7.23 67.02 -30.71
N THR A 77 8.00 67.17 -29.63
CA THR A 77 7.80 68.26 -28.65
C THR A 77 8.42 69.57 -29.11
N GLY A 78 8.02 70.71 -28.53
CA GLY A 78 8.38 72.05 -29.01
C GLY A 78 9.88 72.42 -29.09
N ASN A 79 10.78 71.57 -28.59
CA ASN A 79 12.24 71.75 -28.65
C ASN A 79 12.96 70.67 -29.47
N ALA A 80 12.23 69.85 -30.22
CA ALA A 80 12.77 68.86 -31.14
C ALA A 80 12.39 69.21 -32.59
N ASN A 81 13.08 68.60 -33.55
CA ASN A 81 12.68 68.61 -34.95
C ASN A 81 12.85 67.19 -35.52
N VAL A 82 11.96 66.80 -36.42
CA VAL A 82 12.04 65.54 -37.14
C VAL A 82 11.88 65.83 -38.63
N THR A 83 12.89 65.46 -39.40
CA THR A 83 12.87 65.48 -40.86
C THR A 83 12.67 64.06 -41.36
N LEU A 84 11.65 63.83 -42.18
CA LEU A 84 11.51 62.59 -42.94
C LEU A 84 12.10 62.76 -44.33
N HIS A 85 12.98 61.85 -44.73
CA HIS A 85 13.49 61.78 -46.09
C HIS A 85 12.61 60.87 -46.94
N SER A 86 12.14 61.35 -48.09
CA SER A 86 11.32 60.57 -49.02
C SER A 86 12.11 59.50 -49.79
N THR A 87 13.44 59.62 -49.80
CA THR A 87 14.40 58.68 -50.39
C THR A 87 15.55 58.46 -49.41
N PRO A 88 15.32 57.74 -48.29
CA PRO A 88 16.37 57.48 -47.32
C PRO A 88 17.48 56.63 -47.93
N GLU A 89 18.71 56.80 -47.46
CA GLU A 89 19.85 55.98 -47.88
C GLU A 89 19.62 54.52 -47.48
N TYR A 90 19.75 53.61 -48.44
CA TYR A 90 19.70 52.17 -48.18
C TYR A 90 21.09 51.66 -47.83
N SER A 91 21.16 50.86 -46.76
CA SER A 91 22.33 50.07 -46.41
C SER A 91 21.92 48.61 -46.22
N SER A 92 22.71 47.69 -46.80
CA SER A 92 22.50 46.24 -46.64
C SER A 92 23.02 45.69 -45.31
N VAL A 93 23.77 46.50 -44.56
CA VAL A 93 24.31 46.19 -43.23
C VAL A 93 24.04 47.35 -42.29
N GLN A 94 24.03 47.11 -40.98
CA GLN A 94 23.93 48.20 -40.00
C GLN A 94 25.12 49.18 -40.19
N PRO A 95 24.88 50.50 -40.30
CA PRO A 95 25.94 51.48 -40.51
C PRO A 95 27.01 51.45 -39.40
N GLY A 96 28.28 51.60 -39.77
CA GLY A 96 29.40 51.68 -38.83
C GLY A 96 29.28 52.87 -37.89
N ASN A 97 29.74 52.72 -36.63
CA ASN A 97 29.63 53.71 -35.55
C ASN A 97 28.19 54.04 -35.10
N SER A 98 27.18 53.33 -35.61
CA SER A 98 25.82 53.48 -35.10
C SER A 98 25.69 52.85 -33.71
N THR A 99 24.80 53.44 -32.90
CA THR A 99 24.37 52.88 -31.63
C THR A 99 23.03 52.18 -31.83
N SER A 100 22.94 50.92 -31.42
CA SER A 100 21.69 50.16 -31.49
C SER A 100 20.69 50.64 -30.43
N GLY A 101 19.44 50.80 -30.84
CA GLY A 101 18.32 51.00 -29.94
C GLY A 101 17.75 49.70 -29.41
N GLN A 102 16.72 49.84 -28.59
CA GLN A 102 16.02 48.70 -28.00
C GLN A 102 14.78 48.37 -28.82
N THR A 103 14.59 47.11 -29.15
CA THR A 103 13.36 46.62 -29.78
C THR A 103 12.50 45.90 -28.75
N TYR A 104 11.22 46.25 -28.69
CA TYR A 104 10.20 45.61 -27.87
C TYR A 104 9.14 44.96 -28.75
N THR A 105 8.58 43.84 -28.31
CA THR A 105 7.47 43.16 -28.99
C THR A 105 6.18 43.38 -28.21
N LEU A 106 5.14 43.85 -28.88
CA LEU A 106 3.77 43.87 -28.34
C LEU A 106 3.07 42.56 -28.68
N TYR A 107 2.81 41.76 -27.66
CA TYR A 107 2.04 40.54 -27.83
C TYR A 107 0.56 40.83 -28.11
N ASN A 108 -0.02 40.07 -29.04
CA ASN A 108 -1.42 40.15 -29.45
C ASN A 108 -1.88 38.82 -30.08
N SER A 109 -3.09 38.73 -30.62
CA SER A 109 -3.60 37.50 -31.24
C SER A 109 -2.79 37.02 -32.45
N LEU A 110 -2.07 37.93 -33.14
CA LEU A 110 -1.18 37.66 -34.27
C LEU A 110 0.27 37.41 -33.82
N MET A 111 0.72 38.08 -32.76
CA MET A 111 2.01 37.87 -32.11
C MET A 111 1.80 37.29 -30.70
N LYS A 112 1.40 36.02 -30.61
CA LYS A 112 1.17 35.39 -29.30
C LYS A 112 2.49 35.26 -28.55
N PRO A 113 2.52 35.50 -27.23
CA PRO A 113 3.70 35.18 -26.45
C PRO A 113 3.89 33.66 -26.43
N THR A 114 5.14 33.23 -26.45
CA THR A 114 5.55 31.88 -26.09
C THR A 114 5.56 31.74 -24.57
N ALA A 115 5.64 30.52 -24.06
CA ALA A 115 5.79 30.30 -22.61
C ALA A 115 7.05 31.00 -22.06
N GLY A 116 8.14 31.05 -22.83
CA GLY A 116 9.37 31.75 -22.43
C GLY A 116 9.22 33.27 -22.37
N ASP A 117 8.39 33.85 -23.25
CA ASP A 117 8.13 35.29 -23.28
C ASP A 117 7.41 35.80 -22.03
N VAL A 118 6.66 34.94 -21.34
CA VAL A 118 5.87 35.29 -20.15
C VAL A 118 6.26 34.47 -18.92
N GLU A 119 7.40 33.77 -18.98
CA GLU A 119 7.89 32.90 -17.91
C GLU A 119 6.86 31.83 -17.46
N ALA A 120 5.97 31.43 -18.36
CA ALA A 120 4.98 30.38 -18.13
C ALA A 120 5.59 28.98 -18.33
N LEU A 121 4.90 27.98 -17.80
CA LEU A 121 5.24 26.59 -18.06
C LEU A 121 4.86 26.23 -19.51
N SER A 122 5.79 25.61 -20.26
CA SER A 122 5.51 25.15 -21.61
C SER A 122 4.53 23.98 -21.62
N VAL A 123 3.72 23.88 -22.69
CA VAL A 123 2.82 22.74 -22.93
C VAL A 123 3.56 21.43 -23.17
N ASN A 124 4.84 21.51 -23.54
CA ASN A 124 5.73 20.35 -23.67
C ASN A 124 6.36 19.95 -22.31
N GLY A 125 5.89 20.54 -21.21
CA GLY A 125 6.42 20.36 -19.87
C GLY A 125 7.53 21.36 -19.52
N GLY A 126 8.01 21.27 -18.29
CA GLY A 126 9.09 22.11 -17.79
C GLY A 126 9.38 21.82 -16.31
N ARG A 127 10.28 22.60 -15.73
CA ARG A 127 10.69 22.47 -14.33
C ARG A 127 10.17 23.65 -13.52
N LEU A 128 9.42 23.35 -12.46
CA LEU A 128 9.12 24.31 -11.40
C LEU A 128 10.22 24.21 -10.35
N ASN A 129 10.93 25.32 -10.09
CA ASN A 129 12.00 25.39 -9.09
C ASN A 129 11.52 25.77 -7.69
N GLY A 130 10.20 25.91 -7.50
CA GLY A 130 9.56 26.31 -6.24
C GLY A 130 8.22 25.62 -6.02
N ALA A 131 7.54 26.03 -4.96
CA ALA A 131 6.29 25.44 -4.52
C ALA A 131 5.12 25.83 -5.45
N LEU A 132 4.20 24.91 -5.69
CA LEU A 132 3.00 25.15 -6.48
C LEU A 132 1.77 25.24 -5.56
N GLY A 133 1.06 26.35 -5.61
CA GLY A 133 -0.23 26.50 -4.95
C GLY A 133 -1.37 26.37 -5.96
N ILE A 134 -2.42 25.61 -5.61
CA ILE A 134 -3.61 25.49 -6.45
C ILE A 134 -4.82 26.07 -5.72
N GLY A 135 -5.33 27.18 -6.26
CA GLY A 135 -6.45 27.93 -5.68
C GLY A 135 -6.08 28.79 -4.47
N THR A 136 -4.81 28.78 -4.08
CA THR A 136 -4.26 29.44 -2.89
C THR A 136 -2.74 29.43 -2.97
N ASP A 137 -2.09 30.31 -2.23
CA ASP A 137 -0.64 30.31 -2.10
C ASP A 137 -0.15 29.07 -1.36
N ASN A 138 1.00 28.54 -1.78
CA ASN A 138 1.62 27.40 -1.13
C ASN A 138 2.51 27.84 0.03
N VAL A 139 2.14 27.43 1.25
CA VAL A 139 2.90 27.67 2.48
C VAL A 139 3.71 26.45 2.92
N LEU A 140 3.47 25.26 2.35
CA LEU A 140 4.36 24.10 2.57
C LEU A 140 5.79 24.38 2.08
N GLY A 141 5.98 25.17 1.02
CA GLY A 141 7.29 25.59 0.50
C GLY A 141 8.12 24.46 -0.12
N GLY A 142 9.31 24.79 -0.63
CA GLY A 142 10.20 23.84 -1.31
C GLY A 142 9.56 23.12 -2.50
N SER A 143 9.95 21.87 -2.76
CA SER A 143 9.34 21.00 -3.78
C SER A 143 8.00 20.45 -3.28
N SER A 144 6.96 21.26 -3.34
CA SER A 144 5.63 20.88 -2.86
C SER A 144 4.51 21.39 -3.75
N ILE A 145 3.34 20.82 -3.52
CA ILE A 145 2.08 21.23 -4.07
C ILE A 145 1.04 21.29 -2.95
N VAL A 146 0.21 22.32 -2.90
CA VAL A 146 -0.95 22.40 -1.99
C VAL A 146 -2.23 22.63 -2.75
N PHE A 147 -3.37 22.32 -2.13
CA PHE A 147 -4.67 22.32 -2.78
C PHE A 147 -5.74 22.93 -1.88
N GLY A 148 -6.42 23.97 -2.37
CA GLY A 148 -7.66 24.49 -1.75
C GLY A 148 -7.45 25.27 -0.46
N ASP A 149 -6.48 24.87 0.36
CA ASP A 149 -5.87 25.67 1.42
C ASP A 149 -4.35 25.73 1.21
N ASN A 150 -3.68 26.54 2.02
CA ASN A 150 -2.29 26.86 1.81
C ASN A 150 -1.31 25.81 2.35
N ASP A 151 -1.80 24.72 2.93
CA ASP A 151 -0.97 23.81 3.72
C ASP A 151 -1.41 22.33 3.73
N THR A 152 -2.39 21.95 2.91
CA THR A 152 -2.78 20.57 2.59
C THR A 152 -2.25 20.20 1.21
N GLY A 153 -1.44 19.13 1.10
CA GLY A 153 -0.98 18.66 -0.20
C GLY A 153 0.17 17.66 -0.16
N PHE A 154 1.09 17.71 -1.11
CA PHE A 154 2.24 16.82 -1.17
C PHE A 154 3.54 17.59 -1.10
N LYS A 155 4.56 16.97 -0.51
CA LYS A 155 5.90 17.57 -0.43
C LYS A 155 6.95 16.49 -0.61
N GLN A 156 7.85 16.72 -1.56
CA GLN A 156 9.08 15.96 -1.63
C GLN A 156 10.01 16.46 -0.53
N ASN A 157 10.52 15.53 0.28
CA ASN A 157 11.43 15.83 1.37
C ASN A 157 12.80 15.15 1.23
N GLY A 158 13.13 14.72 0.01
CA GLY A 158 14.39 14.07 -0.33
C GLY A 158 14.24 13.18 -1.57
N ASP A 159 15.35 12.59 -2.00
CA ASP A 159 15.32 11.60 -3.08
C ASP A 159 14.55 10.34 -2.63
N GLY A 160 13.59 9.89 -3.45
CA GLY A 160 12.71 8.77 -3.14
C GLY A 160 11.70 9.01 -2.01
N ILE A 161 11.60 10.22 -1.44
CA ILE A 161 10.73 10.52 -0.30
C ILE A 161 9.59 11.46 -0.71
N LEU A 162 8.36 10.95 -0.62
CA LEU A 162 7.14 11.70 -0.86
C LEU A 162 6.27 11.70 0.40
N ASP A 163 5.87 12.89 0.82
CA ASP A 163 5.05 13.11 1.99
C ASP A 163 3.71 13.75 1.59
N THR A 164 2.63 13.41 2.29
CA THR A 164 1.31 14.08 2.21
C THR A 164 1.10 14.94 3.43
N PHE A 165 0.43 16.07 3.28
CA PHE A 165 0.12 17.00 4.34
C PHE A 165 -1.38 17.34 4.32
N ALA A 166 -1.98 17.58 5.47
CA ALA A 166 -3.34 18.07 5.65
C ALA A 166 -3.35 19.11 6.77
N ASN A 167 -3.75 20.35 6.47
CA ASN A 167 -3.76 21.47 7.40
C ASN A 167 -2.38 21.63 8.10
N SER A 168 -1.33 21.71 7.29
CA SER A 168 0.09 21.69 7.67
C SER A 168 0.57 20.38 8.33
N GLN A 169 -0.25 19.34 8.47
CA GLN A 169 0.11 18.09 9.15
C GLN A 169 0.49 16.98 8.20
N HIS A 170 1.66 16.37 8.35
CA HIS A 170 2.08 15.23 7.55
C HIS A 170 1.24 13.97 7.85
N THR A 171 0.56 13.38 6.85
CA THR A 171 -0.42 12.27 7.02
C THR A 171 -0.02 10.93 6.41
N VAL A 172 0.80 10.87 5.36
CA VAL A 172 1.35 9.62 4.80
C VAL A 172 2.72 9.91 4.19
N ARG A 173 3.70 9.02 4.42
CA ARG A 173 4.98 8.99 3.70
C ARG A 173 5.11 7.76 2.83
N VAL A 174 5.61 7.94 1.62
CA VAL A 174 6.03 6.86 0.71
C VAL A 174 7.54 6.95 0.51
N ALA A 175 8.19 5.80 0.70
CA ALA A 175 9.63 5.63 0.53
C ALA A 175 9.94 4.26 -0.12
N PRO A 176 11.17 4.02 -0.63
CA PRO A 176 11.51 2.74 -1.22
C PRO A 176 11.37 1.59 -0.21
N GLY A 177 10.48 0.63 -0.50
CA GLY A 177 10.25 -0.55 0.33
C GLY A 177 9.25 -0.35 1.48
N GLU A 178 8.67 0.84 1.66
CA GLU A 178 7.72 1.08 2.75
C GLU A 178 6.71 2.19 2.44
N MET A 179 5.51 2.03 2.98
CA MET A 179 4.49 3.06 3.05
C MET A 179 4.11 3.28 4.51
N GLN A 180 4.10 4.53 4.95
CA GLN A 180 3.88 4.94 6.33
C GLN A 180 2.62 5.79 6.40
N VAL A 181 1.54 5.27 6.99
CA VAL A 181 0.32 6.04 7.30
C VAL A 181 0.50 6.75 8.66
N LEU A 182 0.45 8.09 8.70
CA LEU A 182 0.80 8.97 9.83
C LEU A 182 -0.45 9.51 10.55
N GLY A 183 -1.36 8.60 10.86
CA GLY A 183 -2.57 8.84 11.64
C GLY A 183 -3.06 7.52 12.23
N ALA A 184 -4.13 7.56 13.04
CA ALA A 184 -4.74 6.32 13.52
C ALA A 184 -5.12 5.44 12.32
N MET A 185 -4.32 4.43 12.07
CA MET A 185 -4.90 3.13 11.82
C MET A 185 -5.57 2.75 13.15
N ARG A 186 -6.85 3.07 13.33
CA ARG A 186 -7.60 2.40 14.40
C ARG A 186 -7.59 0.91 14.06
N THR A 187 -6.75 0.20 14.81
CA THR A 187 -6.36 -1.21 14.66
C THR A 187 -6.24 -1.95 16.01
N GLY A 188 -6.29 -1.22 17.11
CA GLY A 188 -6.22 -1.75 18.48
C GLY A 188 -5.52 -0.76 19.41
N ASN A 189 -6.12 -0.45 20.57
CA ASN A 189 -5.79 0.72 21.42
C ASN A 189 -4.59 0.53 22.38
N ALA A 190 -4.70 -0.37 23.37
CA ALA A 190 -3.68 -0.57 24.42
C ALA A 190 -2.77 -1.80 24.21
N LYS A 191 -2.88 -2.48 23.05
CA LYS A 191 -2.22 -3.77 22.76
C LYS A 191 -1.84 -3.83 21.27
N ARG A 192 -0.65 -4.38 21.00
CA ARG A 192 -0.06 -4.49 19.66
C ARG A 192 -0.78 -5.56 18.81
N MET A 193 -1.07 -5.24 17.56
CA MET A 193 -1.47 -6.17 16.50
C MET A 193 -0.25 -6.42 15.59
N THR A 194 0.13 -7.68 15.35
CA THR A 194 1.38 -8.06 14.63
C THR A 194 1.07 -8.88 13.37
N MET A 195 1.80 -8.62 12.27
CA MET A 195 1.80 -9.39 11.01
C MET A 195 3.27 -9.66 10.61
N THR A 196 3.70 -10.93 10.46
CA THR A 196 5.11 -11.30 10.23
C THR A 196 5.26 -12.47 9.26
N SER A 197 6.36 -12.48 8.48
CA SER A 197 6.79 -13.61 7.64
C SER A 197 8.26 -13.91 7.89
N ASN A 198 8.60 -15.19 8.10
CA ASN A 198 9.99 -15.67 8.17
C ASN A 198 10.62 -15.88 6.79
N ASN A 199 9.86 -15.57 5.72
CA ASN A 199 10.24 -15.74 4.32
C ASN A 199 10.75 -17.15 3.96
N ASN A 200 10.43 -18.13 4.79
CA ASN A 200 10.71 -19.55 4.61
C ASN A 200 9.43 -20.36 4.47
N SER A 201 8.27 -19.72 4.70
CA SER A 201 7.01 -20.25 4.29
C SER A 201 7.07 -20.39 2.78
N LEU A 202 6.75 -21.57 2.28
CA LEU A 202 6.68 -21.81 0.84
C LEU A 202 5.65 -20.91 0.17
N LEU A 203 4.70 -20.40 0.96
CA LEU A 203 3.54 -19.60 0.57
C LEU A 203 3.42 -18.39 1.50
N ASN A 204 2.90 -17.26 1.04
CA ASN A 204 2.61 -16.11 1.90
C ASN A 204 1.54 -16.46 2.93
N ALA A 205 1.48 -15.71 4.03
CA ALA A 205 0.37 -15.78 4.97
C ALA A 205 -0.34 -14.45 5.00
N GLN A 206 -1.66 -14.50 5.05
CA GLN A 206 -2.48 -13.30 5.00
C GLN A 206 -3.49 -13.29 6.15
N PHE A 207 -3.69 -12.10 6.72
CA PHE A 207 -4.78 -11.81 7.62
C PHE A 207 -5.82 -11.02 6.85
N HIS A 208 -6.95 -11.64 6.59
CA HIS A 208 -8.02 -11.06 5.81
C HIS A 208 -9.19 -10.67 6.70
N LEU A 209 -9.64 -9.42 6.56
CA LEU A 209 -10.99 -9.02 6.93
C LEU A 209 -11.78 -8.88 5.62
N TRP A 210 -12.63 -9.85 5.32
CA TRP A 210 -13.35 -9.95 4.04
C TRP A 210 -14.78 -10.48 4.22
N GLY A 211 -15.62 -10.50 3.18
CA GLY A 211 -16.99 -11.06 3.22
C GLY A 211 -17.64 -11.06 1.83
N ASP A 212 -18.66 -11.90 1.58
CA ASP A 212 -19.27 -12.10 0.23
C ASP A 212 -20.59 -11.33 -0.01
N GLY A 213 -21.14 -10.64 0.99
CA GLY A 213 -22.39 -9.87 0.88
C GLY A 213 -23.69 -10.69 0.64
N GLY A 214 -23.61 -12.02 0.59
CA GLY A 214 -24.72 -12.96 0.42
C GLY A 214 -24.64 -14.08 1.43
N ASN A 215 -23.88 -15.14 1.13
CA ASN A 215 -23.81 -16.36 1.95
C ASN A 215 -22.78 -16.31 3.11
N ARG A 216 -21.89 -15.32 3.16
CA ARG A 216 -20.71 -15.16 4.04
C ARG A 216 -20.42 -13.67 4.37
N PRO A 217 -21.31 -12.98 5.07
CA PRO A 217 -21.26 -11.51 5.24
C PRO A 217 -20.03 -10.91 5.93
N THR A 218 -19.34 -11.60 6.85
CA THR A 218 -18.09 -11.08 7.45
C THR A 218 -17.23 -12.25 7.87
N VAL A 219 -15.98 -12.22 7.46
CA VAL A 219 -15.00 -13.27 7.63
C VAL A 219 -13.70 -12.63 8.08
N ILE A 220 -13.22 -13.10 9.21
CA ILE A 220 -11.84 -12.90 9.61
C ILE A 220 -11.15 -14.21 9.32
N GLU A 221 -10.29 -14.21 8.32
CA GLU A 221 -9.67 -15.41 7.76
C GLU A 221 -8.16 -15.33 7.84
N LEU A 222 -7.58 -16.49 8.11
CA LEU A 222 -6.17 -16.76 7.93
C LEU A 222 -6.04 -17.77 6.80
N GLY A 223 -5.18 -17.47 5.86
CA GLY A 223 -4.87 -18.35 4.75
C GLY A 223 -3.48 -18.10 4.23
N ASP A 224 -3.12 -18.89 3.24
CA ASP A 224 -1.92 -18.73 2.45
C ASP A 224 -2.25 -18.72 0.95
N ASP A 225 -1.21 -18.82 0.12
CA ASP A 225 -1.38 -18.81 -1.34
C ASP A 225 -2.13 -20.04 -1.90
N GLN A 226 -2.29 -21.13 -1.14
CA GLN A 226 -2.95 -22.37 -1.59
C GLN A 226 -4.39 -22.51 -1.09
N GLY A 227 -4.78 -21.76 -0.06
CA GLY A 227 -6.16 -21.71 0.39
C GLY A 227 -6.29 -21.25 1.83
N TRP A 228 -7.54 -21.25 2.29
CA TRP A 228 -7.87 -20.90 3.66
C TRP A 228 -7.40 -22.00 4.62
N HIS A 229 -6.81 -21.59 5.75
CA HIS A 229 -6.44 -22.48 6.84
C HIS A 229 -7.59 -22.60 7.83
N LEU A 230 -8.01 -21.43 8.28
CA LEU A 230 -9.13 -21.26 9.19
C LEU A 230 -9.79 -19.92 8.94
N TYR A 231 -11.06 -19.87 9.23
CA TYR A 231 -11.78 -18.62 9.29
C TYR A 231 -12.79 -18.65 10.41
N SER A 232 -13.05 -17.47 10.97
CA SER A 232 -14.30 -17.21 11.67
C SER A 232 -15.20 -16.42 10.75
N GLN A 233 -16.37 -16.94 10.47
CA GLN A 233 -17.35 -16.32 9.58
C GLN A 233 -18.67 -16.12 10.29
N ARG A 234 -19.32 -14.99 9.99
CA ARG A 234 -20.76 -14.79 10.18
C ARG A 234 -21.52 -15.20 8.92
N ASN A 235 -22.56 -16.02 9.06
CA ASN A 235 -23.45 -16.55 8.02
C ASN A 235 -24.62 -15.58 7.71
N PRO A 236 -25.44 -15.87 6.67
CA PRO A 236 -26.54 -14.99 6.24
C PRO A 236 -27.69 -15.01 7.24
N ASP A 237 -27.86 -16.15 7.91
CA ASP A 237 -28.76 -16.32 9.05
C ASP A 237 -28.16 -15.76 10.36
N GLY A 238 -26.92 -15.24 10.33
CA GLY A 238 -26.22 -14.62 11.44
C GLY A 238 -25.36 -15.55 12.31
N GLY A 239 -25.45 -16.87 12.12
CA GLY A 239 -24.65 -17.84 12.87
C GLY A 239 -23.15 -17.67 12.65
N ILE A 240 -22.32 -18.14 13.60
CA ILE A 240 -20.85 -18.14 13.43
C ILE A 240 -20.37 -19.56 13.18
N GLN A 241 -19.51 -19.71 12.18
CA GLN A 241 -18.73 -20.91 11.99
C GLN A 241 -17.24 -20.62 12.14
N PHE A 242 -16.57 -21.50 12.89
CA PHE A 242 -15.11 -21.60 12.91
C PHE A 242 -14.74 -22.90 12.23
N VAL A 243 -14.16 -22.81 11.04
CA VAL A 243 -13.87 -23.97 10.21
C VAL A 243 -12.37 -24.05 10.03
N VAL A 244 -11.82 -25.23 10.29
CA VAL A 244 -10.41 -25.55 10.08
C VAL A 244 -10.32 -26.59 8.98
N ASN A 245 -9.51 -26.32 7.96
CA ASN A 245 -9.23 -27.26 6.89
C ASN A 245 -8.09 -28.21 7.29
N GLY A 246 -8.33 -29.10 8.26
CA GLY A 246 -7.30 -29.98 8.80
C GLY A 246 -7.61 -30.56 10.17
N GLN A 247 -6.57 -30.98 10.90
CA GLN A 247 -6.67 -31.55 12.25
C GLN A 247 -6.58 -30.49 13.36
N VAL A 248 -7.18 -30.77 14.53
CA VAL A 248 -7.08 -29.94 15.76
C VAL A 248 -6.36 -30.72 16.85
N ILE A 249 -5.21 -30.20 17.32
CA ILE A 249 -4.32 -30.87 18.28
C ILE A 249 -4.22 -30.04 19.58
N PRO A 250 -4.94 -30.40 20.65
CA PRO A 250 -4.85 -29.70 21.94
C PRO A 250 -3.60 -30.08 22.76
N GLY A 251 -3.12 -29.15 23.60
CA GLY A 251 -1.98 -29.38 24.50
C GLY A 251 -2.30 -30.17 25.78
N ASN A 252 -3.57 -30.35 26.10
CA ASN A 252 -4.02 -31.12 27.25
C ASN A 252 -5.23 -31.96 26.81
N TYR A 253 -5.00 -33.27 26.65
CA TYR A 253 -6.05 -34.24 26.36
C TYR A 253 -6.74 -34.76 27.62
N GLY A 254 -6.42 -34.29 28.82
CA GLY A 254 -7.02 -34.74 30.09
C GLY A 254 -8.55 -34.65 30.13
N ASN A 255 -9.16 -33.73 29.39
CA ASN A 255 -10.61 -33.69 29.19
C ASN A 255 -11.12 -34.84 28.31
N PHE A 256 -10.32 -35.40 27.42
CA PHE A 256 -10.57 -36.63 26.66
C PHE A 256 -10.15 -37.87 27.48
N ASP A 257 -8.92 -37.92 27.96
CA ASP A 257 -8.32 -39.06 28.68
C ASP A 257 -9.07 -39.40 29.97
N ALA A 258 -9.47 -38.43 30.79
CA ALA A 258 -10.30 -38.72 31.98
C ALA A 258 -11.69 -39.28 31.63
N ARG A 259 -12.19 -39.01 30.41
CA ARG A 259 -13.44 -39.63 29.93
C ARG A 259 -13.24 -41.10 29.57
N TYR A 260 -12.02 -41.50 29.26
CA TYR A 260 -11.71 -42.86 28.85
C TYR A 260 -10.82 -43.62 29.88
N LEU A 261 -10.33 -43.02 31.00
CA LEU A 261 -9.29 -43.62 31.90
C LEU A 261 -9.48 -43.68 33.46
N THR A 262 -10.24 -42.84 34.21
CA THR A 262 -10.21 -42.82 35.72
C THR A 262 -11.51 -43.13 36.48
N SER A 263 -12.59 -43.54 35.82
CA SER A 263 -13.91 -43.76 36.45
C SER A 263 -13.94 -44.97 37.40
N GLY A 264 -13.46 -44.87 38.65
CA GLY A 264 -13.88 -45.55 39.93
C GLY A 264 -14.11 -47.08 39.97
N ASN A 265 -13.97 -47.69 38.82
CA ASN A 265 -14.16 -49.04 38.32
C ASN A 265 -13.15 -49.23 37.18
N VAL A 266 -12.71 -48.13 36.53
CA VAL A 266 -11.48 -48.05 35.75
C VAL A 266 -10.34 -47.89 36.72
N TYR A 267 -10.12 -48.98 37.42
CA TYR A 267 -8.84 -49.32 37.95
C TYR A 267 -7.84 -49.34 36.80
N THR A 268 -6.65 -48.78 37.04
CA THR A 268 -5.50 -49.25 36.27
C THR A 268 -5.49 -50.77 36.32
N LYS A 269 -4.95 -51.43 35.28
CA LYS A 269 -4.91 -52.90 35.24
C LYS A 269 -4.40 -53.50 36.58
N GLY A 270 -3.39 -52.88 37.19
CA GLY A 270 -2.86 -53.31 38.48
C GLY A 270 -3.84 -53.19 39.65
N GLU A 271 -4.70 -52.17 39.68
CA GLU A 271 -5.71 -52.02 40.72
C GLU A 271 -6.89 -52.99 40.52
N SER A 272 -7.28 -53.34 39.28
CA SER A 272 -8.37 -54.30 39.02
C SER A 272 -7.93 -55.72 39.38
N ASP A 273 -6.69 -56.05 39.03
CA ASP A 273 -6.11 -57.37 39.29
C ASP A 273 -6.07 -57.67 40.80
N ASN A 274 -5.75 -56.68 41.64
CA ASN A 274 -5.66 -56.86 43.09
C ASN A 274 -7.02 -56.93 43.82
N ARG A 275 -8.11 -56.44 43.21
CA ARG A 275 -9.43 -56.35 43.87
C ARG A 275 -10.41 -57.43 43.44
N TYR A 276 -10.35 -57.88 42.20
CA TYR A 276 -11.36 -58.77 41.63
C TYR A 276 -10.80 -60.17 41.36
N VAL A 277 -11.65 -61.19 41.53
CA VAL A 277 -11.35 -62.58 41.14
C VAL A 277 -11.24 -62.64 39.63
N GLN A 278 -10.04 -62.94 39.12
CA GLN A 278 -9.75 -63.01 37.69
C GLN A 278 -10.02 -64.41 37.12
N ASN A 279 -9.98 -65.46 37.96
CA ASN A 279 -10.25 -66.85 37.55
C ASN A 279 -10.65 -67.73 38.76
N ILE A 280 -11.39 -68.81 38.54
CA ILE A 280 -11.77 -69.82 39.54
C ILE A 280 -11.44 -71.22 38.98
N GLN A 281 -10.80 -72.08 39.78
CA GLN A 281 -10.53 -73.47 39.41
C GLN A 281 -10.76 -74.45 40.55
N ARG A 282 -10.77 -75.73 40.19
CA ARG A 282 -10.66 -76.85 41.13
C ARG A 282 -9.19 -77.08 41.39
N GLY A 283 -8.74 -77.04 42.65
CA GLY A 283 -7.37 -77.43 42.99
C GLY A 283 -7.09 -78.93 42.74
N ALA A 284 -5.95 -79.43 43.21
CA ALA A 284 -5.60 -80.85 43.09
C ALA A 284 -6.62 -81.74 43.84
N PRO A 285 -6.93 -82.95 43.33
CA PRO A 285 -7.80 -83.88 44.02
C PRO A 285 -7.17 -84.31 45.35
N VAL A 286 -7.93 -84.11 46.41
CA VAL A 286 -7.62 -84.61 47.75
C VAL A 286 -8.44 -85.88 47.96
N TRP A 287 -7.73 -86.93 48.34
CA TRP A 287 -8.27 -88.24 48.58
C TRP A 287 -8.12 -88.56 50.06
N PRO A 288 -9.18 -88.40 50.87
CA PRO A 288 -9.11 -88.70 52.30
C PRO A 288 -9.04 -90.20 52.61
N GLY A 289 -9.05 -91.06 51.59
CA GLY A 289 -9.05 -92.52 51.74
C GLY A 289 -10.43 -93.12 51.56
N LYS A 290 -10.54 -94.43 51.80
CA LYS A 290 -11.80 -95.18 51.69
C LYS A 290 -12.70 -94.88 52.90
N VAL A 291 -13.99 -94.73 52.67
CA VAL A 291 -15.01 -94.57 53.72
C VAL A 291 -16.20 -95.48 53.43
N ASP A 292 -17.11 -95.63 54.40
CA ASP A 292 -18.35 -96.38 54.22
C ASP A 292 -19.37 -95.63 53.34
N GLU A 293 -20.46 -96.32 52.97
CA GLU A 293 -21.56 -95.78 52.15
C GLU A 293 -22.28 -94.57 52.78
N TYR A 294 -22.11 -94.33 54.07
CA TYR A 294 -22.69 -93.16 54.74
C TYR A 294 -21.78 -91.93 54.63
N GLY A 295 -20.49 -92.12 54.33
CA GLY A 295 -19.52 -91.06 54.05
C GLY A 295 -19.38 -90.02 55.18
N PRO A 296 -18.47 -89.05 55.05
CA PRO A 296 -18.53 -87.89 55.94
C PRO A 296 -19.83 -87.12 55.64
N ALA A 297 -20.49 -86.63 56.70
CA ALA A 297 -21.73 -85.85 56.58
C ALA A 297 -21.56 -84.59 55.71
N GLU A 298 -20.32 -84.12 55.53
CA GLU A 298 -19.98 -82.93 54.77
C GLU A 298 -18.60 -83.06 54.12
N ALA A 299 -18.39 -82.39 52.98
CA ALA A 299 -17.07 -82.24 52.39
C ALA A 299 -16.17 -81.35 53.27
N PRO A 300 -14.83 -81.46 53.19
CA PRO A 300 -13.94 -80.53 53.87
C PRO A 300 -14.21 -79.06 53.50
N ALA A 301 -13.99 -78.12 54.43
CA ALA A 301 -14.26 -76.70 54.22
C ALA A 301 -13.63 -76.16 52.93
N GLY A 302 -14.42 -75.45 52.12
CA GLY A 302 -13.99 -74.92 50.83
C GLY A 302 -13.80 -75.97 49.72
N CYS A 303 -14.10 -77.25 49.98
CA CYS A 303 -14.01 -78.34 49.01
C CYS A 303 -15.40 -78.83 48.57
N PHE A 304 -15.47 -79.36 47.35
CA PHE A 304 -16.66 -80.03 46.83
C PHE A 304 -16.33 -81.45 46.36
N LEU A 305 -17.32 -82.34 46.46
CA LEU A 305 -17.22 -83.70 45.97
C LEU A 305 -17.18 -83.70 44.45
N THR A 306 -16.26 -84.46 43.87
CA THR A 306 -16.08 -84.49 42.41
C THR A 306 -15.99 -85.87 41.82
N GLN A 307 -15.90 -86.87 42.67
CA GLN A 307 -16.01 -88.26 42.30
C GLN A 307 -16.46 -89.04 43.52
N ALA A 308 -17.58 -89.73 43.39
CA ALA A 308 -17.88 -90.88 44.21
C ALA A 308 -17.66 -92.11 43.33
N ARG A 309 -16.84 -93.05 43.79
CA ARG A 309 -16.68 -94.34 43.15
C ARG A 309 -16.88 -95.42 44.18
N HIS A 310 -17.81 -96.32 43.88
CA HIS A 310 -17.92 -97.58 44.59
C HIS A 310 -16.64 -98.39 44.37
N ASP A 311 -16.08 -98.92 45.45
CA ASP A 311 -14.94 -99.84 45.40
C ASP A 311 -15.46 -101.25 45.08
N PRO A 312 -15.16 -101.79 43.88
CA PRO A 312 -15.69 -103.09 43.46
C PRO A 312 -15.17 -104.27 44.30
N THR A 313 -14.21 -104.04 45.20
CA THR A 313 -13.65 -105.06 46.10
C THR A 313 -14.35 -105.15 47.46
N THR A 314 -15.36 -104.32 47.72
CA THR A 314 -16.12 -104.28 48.99
C THR A 314 -17.61 -104.20 48.75
N ALA A 315 -18.43 -104.62 49.73
CA ALA A 315 -19.89 -104.55 49.60
C ALA A 315 -20.45 -103.12 49.76
N TYR A 316 -19.76 -102.24 50.50
CA TYR A 316 -20.24 -100.91 50.90
C TYR A 316 -19.15 -99.82 50.92
N GLY A 317 -18.01 -100.03 50.27
CA GLY A 317 -16.89 -99.08 50.30
C GLY A 317 -17.02 -98.05 49.20
N VAL A 318 -16.90 -96.78 49.55
CA VAL A 318 -16.91 -95.67 48.61
C VAL A 318 -15.63 -94.85 48.75
N THR A 319 -15.06 -94.45 47.61
CA THR A 319 -13.97 -93.48 47.56
C THR A 319 -14.51 -92.15 47.08
N PHE A 320 -14.16 -91.11 47.83
CA PHE A 320 -14.50 -89.74 47.50
C PHE A 320 -13.26 -88.98 47.08
N ALA A 321 -13.35 -88.28 45.96
CA ALA A 321 -12.38 -87.27 45.57
C ALA A 321 -12.97 -85.89 45.83
N TYR A 322 -12.37 -85.16 46.75
CA TYR A 322 -12.70 -83.76 46.99
C TYR A 322 -11.73 -82.87 46.23
N ARG A 323 -12.18 -81.69 45.84
CA ARG A 323 -11.27 -80.66 45.35
C ARG A 323 -11.58 -79.33 46.02
N PRO A 324 -10.56 -78.58 46.45
CA PRO A 324 -10.76 -77.22 46.96
C PRO A 324 -11.16 -76.29 45.82
N LEU A 325 -12.07 -75.37 46.11
CA LEU A 325 -12.37 -74.26 45.24
C LEU A 325 -11.29 -73.19 45.43
N GLN A 326 -10.62 -72.82 44.35
CA GLN A 326 -9.57 -71.80 44.36
C GLN A 326 -9.97 -70.61 43.50
N MET A 327 -9.59 -69.40 43.93
CA MET A 327 -9.77 -68.15 43.19
C MET A 327 -8.43 -67.45 42.96
N TRP A 328 -8.23 -66.85 41.79
CA TRP A 328 -7.07 -66.03 41.48
C TRP A 328 -7.38 -64.55 41.73
N VAL A 329 -6.72 -63.95 42.72
CA VAL A 329 -6.84 -62.52 43.07
C VAL A 329 -5.44 -61.96 43.35
N GLY A 330 -5.15 -60.76 42.85
CA GLY A 330 -3.80 -60.19 42.86
C GLY A 330 -2.86 -60.96 41.94
N ASN A 331 -1.86 -61.64 42.53
CA ASN A 331 -0.79 -62.34 41.80
C ASN A 331 -0.66 -63.84 42.20
N GLY A 332 -1.73 -64.52 42.60
CA GLY A 332 -1.68 -65.95 42.96
C GLY A 332 -3.04 -66.62 43.26
N TRP A 333 -3.08 -67.96 43.20
CA TRP A 333 -4.23 -68.77 43.59
C TRP A 333 -4.43 -68.79 45.11
N ARG A 334 -5.67 -68.64 45.58
CA ARG A 334 -6.08 -68.71 47.00
C ARG A 334 -7.17 -69.78 47.16
N THR A 335 -7.03 -70.71 48.13
CA THR A 335 -8.08 -71.66 48.50
C THR A 335 -9.13 -70.95 49.36
N ILE A 336 -10.41 -71.07 49.00
CA ILE A 336 -11.53 -70.50 49.76
C ILE A 336 -11.69 -71.31 51.07
N ASN A 337 -11.85 -70.64 52.21
CA ASN A 337 -12.25 -71.32 53.45
C ASN A 337 -13.77 -71.48 53.47
N GLY A 338 -14.25 -72.68 53.77
CA GLY A 338 -15.69 -73.00 53.91
C GLY A 338 -16.27 -72.53 55.22
#